data_AF-A0A3C1M1W6-F1
#
_entry.id   AF-A0A3C1M1W6-F1
#
_cell.length_a   1.000
_cell.length_b   1.000
_cell.length_c   1.000
_cell.angle_alpha   90.00
_cell.angle_beta   90.00
_cell.angle_gamma   90.00
#
_symmetry.space_group_name_H-M   'P 1'
#
loop_
_entity.id
_entity.type
_entity.pdbx_description
1 polymer ?
#
loop_
_entity_poly.entity_id
_entity_poly.type
_entity_poly.pdbx_seq_one_letter_code
_entity_poly.pdbx_strand_id
1 'polypeptide(L)'
;MNPDWRAIAQSHILAQEFAEALAIAETAARQFPEDDTWPHLAGFCWERLQALDQAAMAYRRAIALNPGNGEVWCRLAAVCATDPAAARAVYEAAQAACPDFFGIYLNWGNFELESGEPETALAIYDRGWAATGHPDLQENRAIAQALCQDLPAYYRERTERAIAQGQWESAWSSYERYLAQVPALVWTTVQGWWQAAGTQALLWQEAALRRFPEAEALHYEVMVQRLRGGDPQGAIAQGCFMKLSSGQYIDLNDLCAKNPLPPPPRPAARPNPASRSAAVAPSYAPMVFPPSSRNLQAFLQVIRYAEGTDSADGYQIAFTGRRFAGLQDHPRVVHCSGRLCSSAAGAYQFLETTWDSVAAAIGASDFRPEWQDRAAIELIRRRGALEDVEAGRIETAIAKLAAEWASFPRWRGDTYGVYGQSVVDMGTLMAVFQQRVAGGGYSQPSRFLRLSRQ
;
A
#
# COMPACT_ATOMS: atom_id res chain seq x y z
N MET A 1 -40.74 19.65 25.41
CA MET A 1 -40.09 18.42 25.89
C MET A 1 -38.66 18.45 25.38
N ASN A 2 -37.67 18.40 26.27
CA ASN A 2 -36.28 18.25 25.83
C ASN A 2 -36.16 16.83 25.24
N PRO A 3 -35.76 16.67 23.97
CA PRO A 3 -35.54 15.33 23.43
C PRO A 3 -34.48 14.63 24.28
N ASP A 4 -34.69 13.35 24.59
CA ASP A 4 -33.62 12.54 25.16
C ASP A 4 -32.62 12.20 24.06
N TRP A 5 -31.78 13.19 23.73
CA TRP A 5 -30.80 13.13 22.65
C TRP A 5 -29.92 11.88 22.74
N ARG A 6 -29.61 11.42 23.96
CA ARG A 6 -28.77 10.23 24.19
C ARG A 6 -29.51 8.96 23.80
N ALA A 7 -30.77 8.81 24.24
CA ALA A 7 -31.58 7.66 23.87
C ALA A 7 -31.83 7.57 22.36
N ILE A 8 -32.09 8.71 21.70
CA ILE A 8 -32.33 8.75 20.26
C ILE A 8 -31.04 8.42 19.48
N ALA A 9 -29.91 9.04 19.83
CA ALA A 9 -28.62 8.71 19.24
C ALA A 9 -28.27 7.23 19.39
N GLN A 10 -28.46 6.68 20.59
CA GLN A 10 -28.16 5.27 20.88
C GLN A 10 -29.04 4.33 20.04
N SER A 11 -30.32 4.67 19.84
CA SER A 11 -31.21 3.88 18.96
C SER A 11 -30.68 3.81 17.53
N HIS A 12 -30.25 4.94 16.96
CA HIS A 12 -29.66 4.96 15.62
C HIS A 12 -28.33 4.21 15.55
N ILE A 13 -27.48 4.29 16.58
CA ILE A 13 -26.24 3.50 16.66
C ILE A 13 -26.55 1.99 16.62
N LEU A 14 -27.53 1.53 17.41
CA LEU A 14 -27.93 0.12 17.44
C LEU A 14 -28.53 -0.33 16.10
N ALA A 15 -29.20 0.57 15.38
CA ALA A 15 -29.69 0.36 14.02
C ALA A 15 -28.60 0.48 12.93
N GLN A 16 -27.36 0.83 13.30
CA GLN A 16 -26.24 1.13 12.38
C GLN A 16 -26.50 2.34 11.45
N GLU A 17 -27.41 3.23 11.85
CA GLU A 17 -27.77 4.48 11.18
C GLU A 17 -26.84 5.60 11.66
N PHE A 18 -25.55 5.47 11.31
CA PHE A 18 -24.49 6.33 11.86
C PHE A 18 -24.58 7.78 11.37
N ALA A 19 -25.15 8.05 10.20
CA ALA A 19 -25.32 9.41 9.69
C ALA A 19 -26.40 10.18 10.47
N GLU A 20 -27.46 9.48 10.85
CA GLU A 20 -28.56 9.97 11.66
C GLU A 20 -28.10 10.22 13.10
N ALA A 21 -27.37 9.26 13.70
CA ALA A 21 -26.75 9.42 15.01
C ALA A 21 -25.77 10.61 15.05
N LEU A 22 -24.99 10.79 13.98
CA LEU A 22 -24.08 11.92 13.84
C LEU A 22 -24.82 13.27 13.80
N ALA A 23 -25.89 13.39 13.01
CA ALA A 23 -26.68 14.62 12.92
C ALA A 23 -27.27 15.03 14.28
N ILE A 24 -27.68 14.03 15.07
CA ILE A 24 -28.15 14.20 16.45
C ILE A 24 -27.00 14.68 17.34
N ALA A 25 -25.83 14.03 17.26
CA ALA A 25 -24.64 14.42 18.03
C ALA A 25 -24.20 15.86 17.73
N GLU A 26 -24.14 16.26 16.46
CA GLU A 26 -23.77 17.63 16.06
C GLU A 26 -24.79 18.69 16.50
N THR A 27 -26.07 18.32 16.53
CA THR A 27 -27.13 19.20 17.02
C THR A 27 -27.06 19.36 18.53
N ALA A 28 -26.85 18.27 19.26
CA ALA A 28 -26.68 18.29 20.70
C ALA A 28 -25.39 19.03 21.11
N ALA A 29 -24.26 18.84 20.40
CA ALA A 29 -23.01 19.54 20.64
C ALA A 29 -23.10 21.08 20.48
N ARG A 30 -24.08 21.58 19.71
CA ARG A 30 -24.37 23.02 19.61
C ARG A 30 -25.16 23.56 20.79
N GLN A 31 -26.01 22.72 21.40
CA GLN A 31 -26.82 23.10 22.57
C GLN A 31 -26.06 22.93 23.88
N PHE A 32 -25.14 21.96 23.92
CA PHE A 32 -24.34 21.60 25.07
C PHE A 32 -22.85 21.62 24.70
N PRO A 33 -22.25 22.80 24.44
CA PRO A 33 -20.89 22.92 23.91
C PRO A 33 -19.78 22.41 24.85
N GLU A 34 -20.06 22.35 26.15
CA GLU A 34 -19.14 21.89 27.20
C GLU A 34 -19.26 20.40 27.53
N ASP A 35 -20.26 19.68 26.97
CA ASP A 35 -20.47 18.24 27.21
C ASP A 35 -19.64 17.43 26.20
N ASP A 36 -18.62 16.71 26.68
CA ASP A 36 -17.70 15.90 25.88
C ASP A 36 -18.38 14.69 25.20
N THR A 37 -19.54 14.27 25.70
CA THR A 37 -20.31 13.13 25.17
C THR A 37 -20.60 13.28 23.68
N TRP A 38 -20.95 14.49 23.24
CA TRP A 38 -21.39 14.74 21.87
C TRP A 38 -20.26 14.72 20.85
N PRO A 39 -19.12 15.40 21.05
CA PRO A 39 -17.97 15.21 20.17
C PRO A 39 -17.39 13.78 20.25
N HIS A 40 -17.47 13.08 21.38
CA HIS A 40 -17.09 11.66 21.45
C HIS A 40 -17.99 10.80 20.55
N LEU A 41 -19.31 10.94 20.68
CA LEU A 41 -20.28 10.25 19.85
C LEU A 41 -20.13 10.60 18.35
N ALA A 42 -19.91 11.86 18.02
CA ALA A 42 -19.65 12.29 16.65
C ALA A 42 -18.39 11.62 16.08
N GLY A 43 -17.32 11.54 16.89
CA GLY A 43 -16.10 10.81 16.52
C GLY A 43 -16.37 9.34 16.24
N PHE A 44 -17.14 8.67 17.10
CA PHE A 44 -17.56 7.28 16.90
C PHE A 44 -18.34 7.11 15.60
N CYS A 45 -19.31 7.99 15.32
CA CYS A 45 -20.10 7.91 14.10
C CYS A 45 -19.23 8.14 12.85
N TRP A 46 -18.34 9.12 12.86
CA TRP A 46 -17.40 9.37 11.76
C TRP A 46 -16.46 8.19 11.51
N GLU A 47 -15.98 7.55 12.58
CA GLU A 47 -15.17 6.33 12.51
C GLU A 47 -15.94 5.20 11.81
N ARG A 48 -17.19 4.94 12.22
CA ARG A 48 -18.06 3.94 11.57
C ARG A 48 -18.36 4.28 10.11
N LEU A 49 -18.39 5.56 9.76
CA LEU A 49 -18.56 6.06 8.39
C LEU A 49 -17.25 6.11 7.57
N GLN A 50 -16.13 5.64 8.13
CA GLN A 50 -14.79 5.64 7.51
C GLN A 50 -14.24 7.04 7.18
N ALA A 51 -14.76 8.08 7.84
CA ALA A 51 -14.30 9.46 7.72
C ALA A 51 -13.26 9.75 8.83
N LEU A 52 -12.07 9.15 8.70
CA LEU A 52 -11.08 9.06 9.78
C LEU A 52 -10.54 10.43 10.22
N ASP A 53 -10.36 11.38 9.31
CA ASP A 53 -9.90 12.74 9.65
C ASP A 53 -10.92 13.48 10.52
N GLN A 54 -12.20 13.37 10.18
CA GLN A 54 -13.31 13.94 10.94
C GLN A 54 -13.45 13.26 12.31
N ALA A 55 -13.28 11.94 12.36
CA ALA A 55 -13.29 11.18 13.60
C ALA A 55 -12.18 11.66 14.55
N ALA A 56 -10.95 11.79 14.05
CA ALA A 56 -9.82 12.30 14.81
C ALA A 56 -10.06 13.73 15.33
N MET A 57 -10.63 14.61 14.50
CA MET A 57 -10.98 15.98 14.90
C MET A 57 -12.02 15.99 16.03
N ALA A 58 -13.07 15.16 15.92
CA ALA A 58 -14.12 15.07 16.92
C ALA A 58 -13.61 14.50 18.25
N TYR A 59 -12.77 13.44 18.20
CA TYR A 59 -12.13 12.90 19.40
C TYR A 59 -11.19 13.90 20.07
N ARG A 60 -10.39 14.66 19.31
CA ARG A 60 -9.56 15.74 19.88
C ARG A 60 -10.40 16.81 20.57
N ARG A 61 -11.57 17.14 20.03
CA ARG A 61 -12.51 18.06 20.68
C ARG A 61 -13.06 17.49 21.98
N ALA A 62 -13.45 16.21 22.01
CA ALA A 62 -13.92 15.55 23.22
C ALA A 62 -12.82 15.50 24.30
N ILE A 63 -11.58 15.18 23.91
CA ILE A 63 -10.41 15.20 24.79
C ILE A 63 -10.15 16.60 25.37
N ALA A 64 -10.30 17.66 24.57
CA ALA A 64 -10.10 19.02 25.04
C ALA A 64 -11.13 19.44 26.13
N LEU A 65 -12.34 18.88 26.08
CA LEU A 65 -13.39 19.09 27.08
C LEU A 65 -13.19 18.21 28.32
N ASN A 66 -12.81 16.95 28.12
CA ASN A 66 -12.58 15.98 29.18
C ASN A 66 -11.32 15.13 28.92
N PRO A 67 -10.13 15.62 29.34
CA PRO A 67 -8.88 14.91 29.16
C PRO A 67 -8.81 13.59 29.94
N GLY A 68 -9.66 13.40 30.96
CA GLY A 68 -9.71 12.22 31.83
C GLY A 68 -10.44 11.01 31.22
N ASN A 69 -11.04 11.17 30.03
CA ASN A 69 -11.75 10.08 29.37
C ASN A 69 -10.80 9.21 28.52
N GLY A 70 -10.20 8.21 29.17
CA GLY A 70 -9.24 7.30 28.54
C GLY A 70 -9.78 6.53 27.33
N GLU A 71 -11.09 6.28 27.24
CA GLU A 71 -11.69 5.59 26.08
C GLU A 71 -11.53 6.42 24.80
N VAL A 72 -11.76 7.73 24.88
CA VAL A 72 -11.66 8.65 23.74
C VAL A 72 -10.23 8.73 23.22
N TRP A 73 -9.24 8.72 24.13
CA TRP A 73 -7.83 8.65 23.79
C TRP A 73 -7.50 7.36 23.02
N CYS A 74 -7.97 6.20 23.48
CA CYS A 74 -7.77 4.94 22.77
C CYS A 74 -8.40 4.97 21.37
N ARG A 75 -9.60 5.55 21.23
CA ARG A 75 -10.25 5.70 19.93
C ARG A 75 -9.49 6.63 18.99
N LEU A 76 -8.98 7.75 19.48
CA LEU A 76 -8.12 8.65 18.69
C LEU A 76 -6.84 7.92 18.23
N ALA A 77 -6.19 7.17 19.12
CA ALA A 77 -4.98 6.43 18.78
C ALA A 77 -5.26 5.36 17.69
N ALA A 78 -6.39 4.65 17.79
CA ALA A 78 -6.83 3.69 16.78
C ALA A 78 -7.09 4.34 15.42
N VAL A 79 -7.74 5.50 15.38
CA VAL A 79 -7.94 6.26 14.13
C VAL A 79 -6.62 6.76 13.53
N CYS A 80 -5.62 7.04 14.37
CA CYS A 80 -4.28 7.44 13.93
C CYS A 80 -3.35 6.26 13.62
N ALA A 81 -3.79 5.00 13.75
CA ALA A 81 -2.91 3.82 13.66
C ALA A 81 -2.22 3.62 12.29
N THR A 82 -2.73 4.26 11.22
CA THR A 82 -2.09 4.25 9.90
C THR A 82 -0.75 5.00 9.87
N ASP A 83 -0.53 5.93 10.81
CA ASP A 83 0.76 6.55 11.08
C ASP A 83 1.23 6.13 12.48
N PRO A 84 2.14 5.14 12.59
CA PRO A 84 2.59 4.64 13.88
C PRO A 84 3.21 5.71 14.78
N ALA A 85 3.85 6.74 14.22
CA ALA A 85 4.42 7.82 15.02
C ALA A 85 3.30 8.68 15.64
N ALA A 86 2.24 8.97 14.87
CA ALA A 86 1.08 9.70 15.36
C ALA A 86 0.33 8.92 16.45
N ALA A 87 0.09 7.61 16.24
CA ALA A 87 -0.59 6.77 17.22
C ALA A 87 0.17 6.70 18.56
N ARG A 88 1.50 6.51 18.51
CA ARG A 88 2.35 6.52 19.72
C ARG A 88 2.31 7.85 20.45
N ALA A 89 2.38 8.97 19.73
CA ALA A 89 2.26 10.29 20.35
C ALA A 89 0.90 10.49 21.06
N VAL A 90 -0.19 9.94 20.50
CA VAL A 90 -1.50 9.96 21.16
C VAL A 90 -1.50 9.10 22.42
N TYR A 91 -0.94 7.90 22.39
CA TYR A 91 -0.85 7.04 23.58
C TYR A 91 0.03 7.63 24.69
N GLU A 92 1.15 8.27 24.34
CA GLU A 92 2.00 8.98 25.30
C GLU A 92 1.24 10.12 25.99
N ALA A 93 0.50 10.93 25.22
CA ALA A 93 -0.35 11.97 25.76
C ALA A 93 -1.50 11.41 26.63
N ALA A 94 -2.10 10.30 26.19
CA ALA A 94 -3.15 9.61 26.92
C ALA A 94 -2.66 9.10 28.29
N GLN A 95 -1.48 8.50 28.32
CA GLN A 95 -0.86 8.00 29.56
C GLN A 95 -0.63 9.14 30.56
N ALA A 96 -0.19 10.31 30.09
CA ALA A 96 0.02 11.48 30.94
C ALA A 96 -1.30 12.05 31.49
N ALA A 97 -2.38 12.00 30.71
CA ALA A 97 -3.69 12.52 31.10
C ALA A 97 -4.50 11.54 31.98
N CYS A 98 -4.37 10.24 31.73
CA CYS A 98 -5.16 9.18 32.36
C CYS A 98 -4.25 8.02 32.84
N PRO A 99 -3.32 8.24 33.77
CA PRO A 99 -2.32 7.23 34.15
C PRO A 99 -2.94 5.96 34.75
N ASP A 100 -4.14 6.05 35.33
CA ASP A 100 -4.83 4.94 36.00
C ASP A 100 -5.80 4.17 35.09
N PHE A 101 -5.99 4.61 33.83
CA PHE A 101 -6.89 3.93 32.90
C PHE A 101 -6.16 2.80 32.15
N PHE A 102 -6.37 1.56 32.62
CA PHE A 102 -5.66 0.38 32.12
C PHE A 102 -5.81 0.17 30.59
N GLY A 103 -6.94 0.59 30.01
CA GLY A 103 -7.24 0.43 28.58
C GLY A 103 -6.24 1.13 27.66
N ILE A 104 -5.58 2.20 28.11
CA ILE A 104 -4.51 2.87 27.35
C ILE A 104 -3.32 1.94 27.18
N TYR A 105 -2.84 1.33 28.27
CA TYR A 105 -1.70 0.42 28.23
C TYR A 105 -2.03 -0.86 27.49
N LEU A 106 -3.27 -1.36 27.64
CA LEU A 106 -3.73 -2.56 26.94
C LEU A 106 -3.72 -2.33 25.42
N ASN A 107 -4.35 -1.25 24.96
CA ASN A 107 -4.46 -0.94 23.53
C ASN A 107 -3.11 -0.52 22.93
N TRP A 108 -2.28 0.21 23.67
CA TRP A 108 -0.95 0.58 23.21
C TRP A 108 -0.03 -0.65 23.09
N GLY A 109 0.01 -1.52 24.10
CA GLY A 109 0.81 -2.74 24.02
C GLY A 109 0.36 -3.64 22.86
N ASN A 110 -0.94 -3.77 22.61
CA ASN A 110 -1.47 -4.53 21.48
C ASN A 110 -1.06 -3.91 20.15
N PHE A 111 -1.14 -2.59 20.03
CA PHE A 111 -0.67 -1.85 18.87
C PHE A 111 0.84 -2.07 18.61
N GLU A 112 1.68 -2.12 19.65
CA GLU A 112 3.10 -2.42 19.50
C GLU A 112 3.35 -3.88 19.08
N LEU A 113 2.58 -4.85 19.62
CA LEU A 113 2.64 -6.25 19.15
C LEU A 113 2.27 -6.36 17.66
N GLU A 114 1.20 -5.69 17.25
CA GLU A 114 0.79 -5.60 15.84
C GLU A 114 1.86 -4.92 14.98
N SER A 115 2.57 -3.93 15.51
CA SER A 115 3.72 -3.27 14.88
C SER A 115 5.02 -4.11 14.91
N GLY A 116 4.97 -5.27 15.56
CA GLY A 116 6.07 -6.21 15.65
C GLY A 116 7.12 -5.85 16.70
N GLU A 117 6.76 -5.08 17.73
CA GLU A 117 7.67 -4.57 18.78
C GLU A 117 7.33 -5.19 20.15
N PRO A 118 7.54 -6.51 20.35
CA PRO A 118 7.10 -7.20 21.57
C PRO A 118 7.84 -6.74 22.83
N GLU A 119 9.10 -6.31 22.73
CA GLU A 119 9.85 -5.75 23.85
C GLU A 119 9.22 -4.44 24.32
N THR A 120 8.83 -3.57 23.38
CA THR A 120 8.14 -2.31 23.67
C THR A 120 6.77 -2.57 24.27
N ALA A 121 6.01 -3.53 23.72
CA ALA A 121 4.72 -3.95 24.25
C ALA A 121 4.84 -4.45 25.70
N LEU A 122 5.83 -5.31 25.99
CA LEU A 122 6.08 -5.81 27.33
C LEU A 122 6.36 -4.66 28.32
N ALA A 123 7.19 -3.70 27.94
CA ALA A 123 7.48 -2.53 28.77
C ALA A 123 6.24 -1.64 29.00
N ILE A 124 5.33 -1.53 28.02
CA ILE A 124 4.05 -0.83 28.19
C ILE A 124 3.14 -1.59 29.17
N TYR A 125 3.02 -2.91 29.03
CA TYR A 125 2.22 -3.72 29.95
C TYR A 125 2.76 -3.73 31.36
N ASP A 126 4.09 -3.79 31.54
CA ASP A 126 4.75 -3.67 32.84
C ASP A 126 4.40 -2.35 33.53
N ARG A 127 4.48 -1.23 32.78
CA ARG A 127 4.09 0.09 33.28
C ARG A 127 2.61 0.15 33.64
N GLY A 128 1.73 -0.35 32.78
CA GLY A 128 0.30 -0.36 33.02
C GLY A 128 -0.11 -1.23 34.22
N TRP A 129 0.52 -2.39 34.37
CA TRP A 129 0.29 -3.27 35.52
C TRP A 129 0.75 -2.62 36.81
N ALA A 130 1.92 -1.98 36.81
CA ALA A 130 2.42 -1.25 37.97
C ALA A 130 1.50 -0.07 38.36
N ALA A 131 0.90 0.61 37.37
CA ALA A 131 -0.01 1.72 37.59
C ALA A 131 -1.40 1.28 38.06
N THR A 132 -1.94 0.18 37.53
CA THR A 132 -3.37 -0.15 37.67
C THR A 132 -3.68 -1.48 38.33
N GLY A 133 -2.76 -2.45 38.31
CA GLY A 133 -3.00 -3.82 38.78
C GLY A 133 -4.11 -4.56 38.02
N HIS A 134 -4.51 -4.10 36.83
CA HIS A 134 -5.67 -4.67 36.13
C HIS A 134 -5.38 -6.07 35.54
N PRO A 135 -6.21 -7.09 35.80
CA PRO A 135 -5.99 -8.47 35.35
C PRO A 135 -5.72 -8.63 33.84
N ASP A 136 -6.45 -7.91 32.98
CA ASP A 136 -6.27 -7.99 31.53
C ASP A 136 -4.85 -7.62 31.06
N LEU A 137 -4.13 -6.79 31.82
CA LEU A 137 -2.74 -6.47 31.53
C LEU A 137 -1.82 -7.63 31.90
N GLN A 138 -2.16 -8.42 32.91
CA GLN A 138 -1.36 -9.59 33.32
C GLN A 138 -1.31 -10.64 32.22
N GLU A 139 -2.44 -10.94 31.58
CA GLU A 139 -2.52 -11.93 30.49
C GLU A 139 -1.69 -11.50 29.28
N ASN A 140 -1.91 -10.26 28.81
CA ASN A 140 -1.20 -9.73 27.64
C ASN A 140 0.30 -9.53 27.90
N ARG A 141 0.67 -9.15 29.14
CA ARG A 141 2.06 -9.12 29.60
C ARG A 141 2.73 -10.50 29.52
N ALA A 142 2.05 -11.57 29.96
CA ALA A 142 2.59 -12.92 29.91
C ALA A 142 2.82 -13.39 28.46
N ILE A 143 1.91 -13.04 27.54
CA ILE A 143 2.08 -13.30 26.11
C ILE A 143 3.30 -12.54 25.57
N ALA A 144 3.39 -11.23 25.81
CA ALA A 144 4.52 -10.42 25.35
C ALA A 144 5.85 -10.91 25.95
N GLN A 145 5.85 -11.32 27.22
CA GLN A 145 7.01 -11.89 27.88
C GLN A 145 7.45 -13.20 27.23
N ALA A 146 6.52 -14.09 26.87
CA ALA A 146 6.83 -15.33 26.16
C ALA A 146 7.43 -15.05 24.77
N LEU A 147 6.89 -14.06 24.03
CA LEU A 147 7.44 -13.65 22.74
C LEU A 147 8.88 -13.10 22.88
N CYS A 148 9.16 -12.35 23.96
CA CYS A 148 10.49 -11.81 24.23
C CYS A 148 11.52 -12.88 24.63
N GLN A 149 11.11 -14.09 25.02
CA GLN A 149 12.06 -15.16 25.38
C GLN A 149 12.82 -15.70 24.16
N ASP A 150 12.19 -15.70 22.98
CA ASP A 150 12.80 -16.13 21.72
C ASP A 150 12.43 -15.17 20.58
N LEU A 151 13.02 -13.97 20.64
CA LEU A 151 12.88 -12.95 19.61
C LEU A 151 13.30 -13.44 18.21
N PRO A 152 14.40 -14.21 18.04
CA PRO A 152 14.72 -14.80 16.75
C PRO A 152 13.59 -15.65 16.17
N ALA A 153 12.99 -16.55 16.95
CA ALA A 153 11.87 -17.37 16.46
C ALA A 153 10.64 -16.51 16.13
N TYR A 154 10.32 -15.53 16.99
CA TYR A 154 9.21 -14.61 16.74
C TYR A 154 9.35 -13.85 15.41
N TYR A 155 10.50 -13.19 15.18
CA TYR A 155 10.71 -12.44 13.96
C TYR A 155 10.78 -13.35 12.72
N ARG A 156 11.32 -14.57 12.87
CA ARG A 156 11.32 -15.58 11.81
C ARG A 156 9.90 -15.94 11.35
N GLU A 157 9.05 -16.37 12.28
CA GLU A 157 7.68 -16.77 11.96
C GLU A 157 6.88 -15.61 11.36
N ARG A 158 7.10 -14.39 11.86
CA ARG A 158 6.48 -13.18 11.34
C ARG A 158 6.94 -12.88 9.91
N THR A 159 8.23 -12.99 9.63
CA THR A 159 8.78 -12.84 8.27
C THR A 159 8.20 -13.89 7.33
N GLU A 160 8.19 -15.17 7.72
CA GLU A 160 7.67 -16.26 6.89
C GLU A 160 6.17 -16.10 6.58
N ARG A 161 5.38 -15.72 7.58
CA ARG A 161 3.95 -15.43 7.41
C ARG A 161 3.72 -14.26 6.46
N ALA A 162 4.50 -13.18 6.62
CA ALA A 162 4.40 -12.01 5.76
C ALA A 162 4.81 -12.34 4.31
N ILE A 163 5.85 -13.15 4.10
CA ILE A 163 6.23 -13.67 2.76
C ILE A 163 5.08 -14.49 2.17
N ALA A 164 4.50 -15.42 2.93
CA ALA A 164 3.40 -16.26 2.47
C ALA A 164 2.15 -15.43 2.09
N GLN A 165 1.96 -14.27 2.71
CA GLN A 165 0.87 -13.33 2.44
C GLN A 165 1.24 -12.26 1.39
N GLY A 166 2.47 -12.25 0.87
CA GLY A 166 2.96 -11.24 -0.08
C GLY A 166 3.12 -9.84 0.54
N GLN A 167 3.15 -9.72 1.86
CA GLN A 167 3.31 -8.46 2.59
C GLN A 167 4.80 -8.09 2.71
N TRP A 168 5.43 -7.72 1.60
CA TRP A 168 6.89 -7.56 1.51
C TRP A 168 7.47 -6.50 2.45
N GLU A 169 6.75 -5.42 2.74
CA GLU A 169 7.21 -4.38 3.67
C GLU A 169 7.22 -4.87 5.13
N SER A 170 6.19 -5.61 5.55
CA SER A 170 6.13 -6.26 6.86
C SER A 170 7.19 -7.38 7.00
N ALA A 171 7.37 -8.15 5.92
CA ALA A 171 8.40 -9.19 5.85
C ALA A 171 9.81 -8.60 5.97
N TRP A 172 10.07 -7.49 5.27
CA TRP A 172 11.31 -6.74 5.34
C TRP A 172 11.57 -6.19 6.74
N SER A 173 10.59 -5.50 7.34
CA SER A 173 10.71 -4.94 8.69
C SER A 173 11.03 -6.02 9.73
N SER A 174 10.33 -7.16 9.66
CA SER A 174 10.56 -8.30 10.56
C SER A 174 11.91 -8.98 10.28
N TYR A 175 12.33 -9.05 9.02
CA TYR A 175 13.62 -9.59 8.60
C TYR A 175 14.79 -8.76 9.11
N GLU A 176 14.72 -7.43 9.04
CA GLU A 176 15.76 -6.55 9.59
C GLU A 176 15.91 -6.76 11.10
N ARG A 177 14.80 -6.88 11.83
CA ARG A 177 14.81 -7.19 13.27
C ARG A 177 15.36 -8.59 13.55
N TYR A 178 15.01 -9.59 12.75
CA TYR A 178 15.59 -10.93 12.84
C TYR A 178 17.12 -10.90 12.69
N LEU A 179 17.64 -10.23 11.66
CA LEU A 179 19.09 -10.09 11.41
C LEU A 179 19.82 -9.39 12.55
N ALA A 180 19.17 -8.51 13.29
CA ALA A 180 19.76 -7.85 14.45
C ALA A 180 20.04 -8.84 15.61
N GLN A 181 19.25 -9.91 15.71
CA GLN A 181 19.28 -10.87 16.83
C GLN A 181 20.13 -12.12 16.55
N VAL A 182 20.43 -12.42 15.29
CA VAL A 182 21.10 -13.68 14.90
C VAL A 182 22.55 -13.47 14.43
N PRO A 183 23.45 -14.46 14.61
CA PRO A 183 24.81 -14.40 14.08
C PRO A 183 24.88 -14.70 12.57
N ALA A 184 26.04 -14.43 11.94
CA ALA A 184 26.26 -14.52 10.49
C ALA A 184 25.94 -15.89 9.85
N LEU A 185 26.02 -16.99 10.62
CA LEU A 185 25.83 -18.35 10.13
C LEU A 185 24.37 -18.68 9.76
N VAL A 186 23.44 -17.74 9.94
CA VAL A 186 22.01 -17.92 9.69
C VAL A 186 21.61 -17.71 8.21
N TRP A 187 22.55 -17.33 7.34
CA TRP A 187 22.26 -17.05 5.92
C TRP A 187 21.56 -18.21 5.17
N THR A 188 21.83 -19.46 5.56
CA THR A 188 21.17 -20.65 4.98
C THR A 188 19.66 -20.70 5.26
N THR A 189 19.23 -20.14 6.39
CA THR A 189 17.81 -20.08 6.79
C THR A 189 17.06 -19.01 5.98
N VAL A 190 17.73 -17.88 5.70
CA VAL A 190 17.13 -16.74 4.99
C VAL A 190 17.23 -16.88 3.47
N GLN A 191 18.03 -17.82 2.96
CA GLN A 191 18.16 -18.08 1.52
C GLN A 191 16.81 -18.42 0.86
N GLY A 192 15.97 -19.22 1.53
CA GLY A 192 14.63 -19.52 1.05
C GLY A 192 13.74 -18.27 0.98
N TRP A 193 13.93 -17.33 1.91
CA TRP A 193 13.21 -16.06 1.90
C TRP A 193 13.61 -15.18 0.73
N TRP A 194 14.90 -15.12 0.39
CA TRP A 194 15.36 -14.40 -0.78
C TRP A 194 14.83 -14.99 -2.08
N GLN A 195 14.77 -16.33 -2.20
CA GLN A 195 14.16 -16.98 -3.36
C GLN A 195 12.68 -16.60 -3.49
N ALA A 196 11.94 -16.59 -2.38
CA ALA A 196 10.54 -16.18 -2.36
C ALA A 196 10.36 -14.68 -2.65
N ALA A 197 11.27 -13.84 -2.17
CA ALA A 197 11.23 -12.38 -2.34
C ALA A 197 11.51 -11.92 -3.78
N GLY A 198 12.06 -12.77 -4.64
CA GLY A 198 12.24 -12.50 -6.07
C GLY A 198 13.03 -11.21 -6.32
N THR A 199 12.39 -10.19 -6.91
CA THR A 199 13.05 -8.90 -7.20
C THR A 199 13.42 -8.10 -5.95
N GLN A 200 12.79 -8.37 -4.80
CA GLN A 200 13.13 -7.75 -3.53
C GLN A 200 14.36 -8.40 -2.87
N ALA A 201 14.79 -9.57 -3.36
CA ALA A 201 15.89 -10.33 -2.78
C ALA A 201 17.20 -9.54 -2.68
N LEU A 202 17.50 -8.71 -3.68
CA LEU A 202 18.75 -7.95 -3.71
C LEU A 202 18.82 -6.96 -2.52
N LEU A 203 17.73 -6.24 -2.24
CA LEU A 203 17.64 -5.35 -1.08
C LEU A 203 17.85 -6.12 0.23
N TRP A 204 17.27 -7.32 0.32
CA TRP A 204 17.33 -8.15 1.52
C TRP A 204 18.73 -8.73 1.77
N GLN A 205 19.39 -9.13 0.70
CA GLN A 205 20.77 -9.61 0.72
C GLN A 205 21.76 -8.49 1.04
N GLU A 206 21.56 -7.29 0.49
CA GLU A 206 22.38 -6.10 0.83
C GLU A 206 22.27 -5.73 2.31
N ALA A 207 21.08 -5.86 2.91
CA ALA A 207 20.88 -5.66 4.34
C ALA A 207 21.70 -6.65 5.17
N ALA A 208 21.67 -7.93 4.79
CA ALA A 208 22.44 -8.96 5.45
C ALA A 208 23.95 -8.71 5.29
N LEU A 209 24.42 -8.23 4.13
CA LEU A 209 25.83 -7.88 3.92
C LEU A 209 26.30 -6.70 4.77
N ARG A 210 25.43 -5.72 5.05
CA ARG A 210 25.78 -4.64 6.00
C ARG A 210 26.04 -5.18 7.41
N ARG A 211 25.36 -6.26 7.80
CA ARG A 211 25.51 -6.89 9.11
C ARG A 211 26.64 -7.91 9.16
N PHE A 212 26.84 -8.65 8.08
CA PHE A 212 27.78 -9.76 7.95
C PHE A 212 28.69 -9.56 6.73
N PRO A 213 29.56 -8.53 6.73
CA PRO A 213 30.42 -8.21 5.60
C PRO A 213 31.46 -9.31 5.30
N GLU A 214 31.69 -10.24 6.22
CA GLU A 214 32.55 -11.41 6.05
C GLU A 214 31.86 -12.63 5.41
N ALA A 215 30.56 -12.56 5.11
CA ALA A 215 29.80 -13.67 4.53
C ALA A 215 30.12 -13.85 3.04
N GLU A 216 31.25 -14.50 2.72
CA GLU A 216 31.76 -14.70 1.35
C GLU A 216 30.70 -15.28 0.39
N ALA A 217 29.94 -16.28 0.82
CA ALA A 217 28.88 -16.90 0.03
C ALA A 217 27.74 -15.91 -0.32
N LEU A 218 27.41 -14.99 0.60
CA LEU A 218 26.39 -13.98 0.38
C LEU A 218 26.86 -12.91 -0.62
N HIS A 219 28.14 -12.52 -0.55
CA HIS A 219 28.72 -11.62 -1.55
C HIS A 219 28.64 -12.23 -2.95
N TYR A 220 28.96 -13.52 -3.09
CA TYR A 220 28.84 -14.23 -4.35
C TYR A 220 27.40 -14.23 -4.89
N GLU A 221 26.40 -14.54 -4.06
CA GLU A 221 24.99 -14.52 -4.46
C GLU A 221 24.54 -13.13 -4.92
N VAL A 222 24.92 -12.06 -4.21
CA VAL A 222 24.61 -10.68 -4.60
C VAL A 222 25.27 -10.32 -5.93
N MET A 223 26.53 -10.70 -6.14
CA MET A 223 27.21 -10.49 -7.42
C MET A 223 26.48 -11.20 -8.57
N VAL A 224 26.07 -12.45 -8.39
CA VAL A 224 25.31 -13.22 -9.38
C VAL A 224 23.96 -12.55 -9.68
N GLN A 225 23.25 -12.09 -8.66
CA GLN A 225 21.97 -11.40 -8.83
C GLN A 225 22.12 -10.08 -9.58
N ARG A 226 23.13 -9.27 -9.25
CA ARG A 226 23.44 -8.03 -9.99
C ARG A 226 23.77 -8.30 -11.46
N LEU A 227 24.60 -9.31 -11.74
CA LEU A 227 24.91 -9.71 -13.11
C LEU A 227 23.66 -10.14 -13.88
N ARG A 228 22.78 -10.95 -13.27
CA ARG A 228 21.49 -11.35 -13.87
C ARG A 228 20.56 -10.17 -14.08
N GLY A 229 20.60 -9.18 -13.19
CA GLY A 229 19.85 -7.93 -13.27
C GLY A 229 20.42 -6.89 -14.23
N GLY A 230 21.53 -7.18 -14.92
CA GLY A 230 22.17 -6.24 -15.84
C GLY A 230 23.00 -5.13 -15.16
N ASP A 231 23.43 -5.34 -13.93
CA ASP A 231 24.32 -4.45 -13.15
C ASP A 231 25.74 -5.05 -13.00
N PRO A 232 26.54 -5.13 -14.08
CA PRO A 232 27.89 -5.66 -14.00
C PRO A 232 28.84 -4.75 -13.20
N GLN A 233 28.60 -3.44 -13.16
CA GLN A 233 29.41 -2.50 -12.39
C GLN A 233 29.23 -2.69 -10.89
N GLY A 234 27.99 -2.81 -10.41
CA GLY A 234 27.71 -3.12 -9.01
C GLY A 234 28.20 -4.52 -8.62
N ALA A 235 28.16 -5.50 -9.52
CA ALA A 235 28.73 -6.82 -9.27
C ALA A 235 30.26 -6.77 -9.08
N ILE A 236 30.97 -6.01 -9.92
CA ILE A 236 32.42 -5.79 -9.78
C ILE A 236 32.72 -5.06 -8.47
N ALA A 237 31.97 -4.00 -8.16
CA ALA A 237 32.11 -3.26 -6.92
C ALA A 237 31.92 -4.16 -5.69
N GLN A 238 30.89 -5.02 -5.69
CA GLN A 238 30.65 -5.98 -4.61
C GLN A 238 31.84 -6.92 -4.38
N GLY A 239 32.44 -7.44 -5.46
CA GLY A 239 33.63 -8.29 -5.38
C GLY A 239 34.87 -7.56 -4.85
N CYS A 240 35.06 -6.30 -5.27
CA CYS A 240 36.16 -5.43 -4.81
C CYS A 240 36.14 -5.11 -3.31
N PHE A 241 34.96 -5.12 -2.69
CA PHE A 241 34.80 -4.78 -1.27
C PHE A 241 34.45 -5.99 -0.40
N MET A 242 34.53 -7.20 -0.96
CA MET A 242 34.36 -8.44 -0.21
C MET A 242 35.49 -8.59 0.80
N LYS A 243 35.13 -8.67 2.08
CA LYS A 243 36.04 -9.01 3.16
C LYS A 243 36.00 -10.51 3.36
N LEU A 244 37.15 -11.16 3.22
CA LEU A 244 37.29 -12.59 3.45
C LEU A 244 37.24 -12.88 4.96
N SER A 245 36.93 -14.13 5.29
CA SER A 245 36.98 -14.67 6.65
C SER A 245 38.35 -14.50 7.34
N SER A 246 39.43 -14.38 6.55
CA SER A 246 40.78 -14.05 7.02
C SER A 246 40.95 -12.58 7.45
N GLY A 247 39.97 -11.72 7.21
CA GLY A 247 40.02 -10.28 7.43
C GLY A 247 40.66 -9.49 6.28
N GLN A 248 41.17 -10.16 5.25
CA GLN A 248 41.72 -9.54 4.04
C GLN A 248 40.60 -9.16 3.06
N TYR A 249 40.82 -8.11 2.27
CA TYR A 249 39.94 -7.77 1.14
C TYR A 249 40.41 -8.47 -0.13
N ILE A 250 39.47 -8.79 -1.02
CA ILE A 250 39.84 -9.24 -2.37
C ILE A 250 40.42 -8.05 -3.14
N ASP A 251 41.71 -8.11 -3.46
CA ASP A 251 42.41 -7.11 -4.27
C ASP A 251 42.28 -7.44 -5.77
N LEU A 252 41.24 -6.93 -6.42
CA LEU A 252 41.10 -7.00 -7.89
C LEU A 252 41.86 -5.86 -8.62
N ASN A 253 42.80 -5.19 -7.94
CA ASN A 253 43.68 -4.16 -8.49
C ASN A 253 42.97 -3.15 -9.43
N ASP A 254 43.35 -3.14 -10.71
CA ASP A 254 43.00 -2.16 -11.74
C ASP A 254 41.47 -2.01 -11.97
N LEU A 255 40.67 -3.01 -11.58
CA LEU A 255 39.20 -2.99 -11.60
C LEU A 255 38.60 -2.16 -10.45
N CYS A 256 39.17 -2.26 -9.25
CA CYS A 256 38.69 -1.55 -8.06
C CYS A 256 39.12 -0.08 -8.06
N ALA A 257 40.31 0.21 -8.61
CA ALA A 257 40.80 1.58 -8.79
C ALA A 257 39.92 2.42 -9.74
N LYS A 258 39.24 1.77 -10.70
CA LYS A 258 38.35 2.40 -11.68
C LYS A 258 36.89 2.55 -11.19
N ASN A 259 36.52 1.98 -10.04
CA ASN A 259 35.17 2.03 -9.47
C ASN A 259 35.18 2.31 -7.94
N PRO A 260 35.61 3.51 -7.49
CA PRO A 260 35.67 3.85 -6.08
C PRO A 260 34.28 3.99 -5.45
N LEU A 261 34.19 3.79 -4.12
CA LEU A 261 32.97 3.95 -3.32
C LEU A 261 32.25 5.28 -3.64
N PRO A 262 30.92 5.31 -3.87
CA PRO A 262 30.18 6.53 -3.60
C PRO A 262 30.32 6.84 -2.09
N PRO A 263 30.50 8.10 -1.69
CA PRO A 263 30.57 8.45 -0.28
C PRO A 263 29.32 7.95 0.44
N PRO A 264 29.41 7.56 1.73
CA PRO A 264 28.23 7.17 2.49
C PRO A 264 27.18 8.30 2.36
N PRO A 265 25.90 7.97 2.14
CA PRO A 265 24.87 8.99 2.05
C PRO A 265 24.94 9.82 3.33
N ARG A 266 25.18 11.13 3.19
CA ARG A 266 25.01 12.05 4.32
C ARG A 266 23.57 11.87 4.82
N PRO A 267 23.32 11.80 6.14
CA PRO A 267 21.95 11.85 6.64
C PRO A 267 21.28 13.06 6.00
N ALA A 268 20.19 12.80 5.27
CA ALA A 268 19.60 13.79 4.38
C ALA A 268 19.27 15.06 5.16
N ALA A 269 19.95 16.16 4.82
CA ALA A 269 19.46 17.48 5.19
C ALA A 269 18.14 17.70 4.44
N ARG A 270 17.09 18.09 5.17
CA ARG A 270 15.77 18.39 4.58
C ARG A 270 15.94 19.37 3.41
N PRO A 271 15.36 19.12 2.22
CA PRO A 271 15.51 20.02 1.10
C PRO A 271 14.83 21.37 1.36
N ASN A 272 15.57 22.45 1.09
CA ASN A 272 15.11 23.84 1.18
C ASN A 272 14.23 24.17 -0.05
N PRO A 273 13.07 24.85 0.08
CA PRO A 273 12.03 24.89 -0.98
C PRO A 273 12.32 25.78 -2.21
N ALA A 274 13.53 26.29 -2.40
CA ALA A 274 13.75 27.49 -3.23
C ALA A 274 14.78 27.35 -4.38
N SER A 275 14.76 26.26 -5.14
CA SER A 275 15.47 26.24 -6.43
C SER A 275 14.90 25.21 -7.42
N ARG A 276 13.81 25.57 -8.10
CA ARG A 276 13.43 24.96 -9.39
C ARG A 276 14.04 25.80 -10.51
N SER A 277 15.07 25.27 -11.16
CA SER A 277 15.49 25.72 -12.48
C SER A 277 15.08 24.65 -13.49
N ALA A 278 14.39 25.10 -14.55
CA ALA A 278 13.87 24.27 -15.63
C ALA A 278 15.00 23.61 -16.43
N ALA A 279 15.02 22.28 -16.45
CA ALA A 279 15.89 21.52 -17.35
C ALA A 279 15.10 21.04 -18.57
N VAL A 280 15.71 21.25 -19.74
CA VAL A 280 15.23 20.98 -21.10
C VAL A 280 14.99 19.48 -21.32
N ALA A 281 13.86 19.14 -21.94
CA ALA A 281 13.49 17.75 -22.28
C ALA A 281 14.37 17.20 -23.42
N PRO A 282 14.87 15.95 -23.34
CA PRO A 282 15.56 15.33 -24.46
C PRO A 282 14.59 14.91 -25.57
N SER A 283 14.99 15.18 -26.81
CA SER A 283 14.33 14.81 -28.07
C SER A 283 14.28 13.29 -28.24
N TYR A 284 13.10 12.73 -28.49
CA TYR A 284 12.89 11.31 -28.79
C TYR A 284 12.60 11.11 -30.29
N ALA A 285 13.26 10.11 -30.88
CA ALA A 285 13.04 9.66 -32.25
C ALA A 285 11.57 9.22 -32.48
N PRO A 286 11.01 9.40 -33.69
CA PRO A 286 9.62 9.09 -33.96
C PRO A 286 9.40 7.56 -34.01
N MET A 287 8.57 7.04 -33.12
CA MET A 287 8.13 5.64 -33.10
C MET A 287 7.22 5.32 -34.31
N VAL A 288 7.52 4.21 -34.98
CA VAL A 288 6.67 3.58 -36.02
C VAL A 288 5.83 2.45 -35.36
N PHE A 289 4.51 2.43 -35.52
CA PHE A 289 3.57 1.35 -35.12
C PHE A 289 2.40 1.27 -36.12
N PRO A 290 1.75 0.10 -36.39
CA PRO A 290 1.45 -1.02 -35.48
C PRO A 290 1.62 -2.47 -36.07
N PRO A 291 1.20 -3.58 -35.41
CA PRO A 291 1.21 -3.96 -33.98
C PRO A 291 2.08 -5.22 -33.73
N SER A 292 2.82 -5.36 -32.62
CA SER A 292 3.87 -6.39 -32.60
C SER A 292 3.54 -7.76 -32.00
N SER A 293 2.60 -7.91 -31.04
CA SER A 293 2.26 -9.27 -30.59
C SER A 293 0.80 -9.52 -30.23
N ARG A 294 0.44 -10.80 -30.38
CA ARG A 294 -0.81 -11.38 -29.94
C ARG A 294 -1.03 -11.18 -28.43
N ASN A 295 0.04 -11.16 -27.64
CA ASN A 295 -0.05 -10.90 -26.21
C ASN A 295 -0.45 -9.45 -25.94
N LEU A 296 0.15 -8.47 -26.61
CA LEU A 296 -0.23 -7.07 -26.44
C LEU A 296 -1.69 -6.82 -26.85
N GLN A 297 -2.12 -7.39 -27.97
CA GLN A 297 -3.52 -7.29 -28.43
C GLN A 297 -4.50 -7.92 -27.43
N ALA A 298 -4.18 -9.11 -26.92
CA ALA A 298 -4.99 -9.78 -25.91
C ALA A 298 -5.01 -9.00 -24.59
N PHE A 299 -3.89 -8.39 -24.20
CA PHE A 299 -3.76 -7.65 -22.97
C PHE A 299 -4.54 -6.33 -22.99
N LEU A 300 -4.60 -5.64 -24.13
CA LEU A 300 -5.49 -4.48 -24.29
C LEU A 300 -6.95 -4.85 -24.03
N GLN A 301 -7.38 -6.05 -24.43
CA GLN A 301 -8.73 -6.55 -24.11
C GLN A 301 -8.93 -6.88 -22.63
N VAL A 302 -7.85 -7.24 -21.91
CA VAL A 302 -7.89 -7.45 -20.45
C VAL A 302 -8.13 -6.13 -19.71
N ILE A 303 -7.43 -5.05 -20.12
CA ILE A 303 -7.66 -3.71 -19.54
C ILE A 303 -9.11 -3.29 -19.76
N ARG A 304 -9.62 -3.42 -21.00
CA ARG A 304 -11.01 -3.10 -21.33
C ARG A 304 -12.02 -3.91 -20.50
N TYR A 305 -11.76 -5.20 -20.30
CA TYR A 305 -12.59 -6.04 -19.45
C TYR A 305 -12.60 -5.54 -18.00
N ALA A 306 -11.43 -5.19 -17.46
CA ALA A 306 -11.31 -4.72 -16.08
C ALA A 306 -12.02 -3.37 -15.87
N GLU A 307 -11.97 -2.50 -16.87
CA GLU A 307 -12.66 -1.21 -16.89
C GLU A 307 -14.15 -1.31 -17.28
N GLY A 308 -14.65 -2.49 -17.64
CA GLY A 308 -16.05 -2.72 -17.98
C GLY A 308 -16.47 -2.22 -19.38
N THR A 309 -15.54 -2.15 -20.32
CA THR A 309 -15.68 -1.57 -21.68
C THR A 309 -15.29 -2.57 -22.79
N ASP A 310 -15.38 -3.87 -22.53
CA ASP A 310 -15.01 -4.93 -23.47
C ASP A 310 -16.06 -5.18 -24.58
N SER A 311 -17.17 -4.45 -24.56
CA SER A 311 -18.16 -4.42 -25.64
C SER A 311 -17.66 -3.65 -26.87
N ALA A 312 -18.31 -3.85 -28.02
CA ALA A 312 -17.91 -3.21 -29.28
C ALA A 312 -17.98 -1.66 -29.23
N ASP A 313 -18.88 -1.12 -28.40
CA ASP A 313 -19.10 0.30 -28.16
C ASP A 313 -18.25 0.89 -27.03
N GLY A 314 -17.37 0.11 -26.40
CA GLY A 314 -16.53 0.51 -25.26
C GLY A 314 -15.70 1.79 -25.47
N TYR A 315 -15.29 2.08 -26.71
CA TYR A 315 -14.56 3.31 -27.06
C TYR A 315 -15.37 4.61 -26.85
N GLN A 316 -16.68 4.51 -26.65
CA GLN A 316 -17.60 5.63 -26.45
C GLN A 316 -18.31 5.60 -25.09
N ILE A 317 -17.80 4.82 -24.13
CA ILE A 317 -18.38 4.71 -22.78
C ILE A 317 -17.62 5.63 -21.81
N ALA A 318 -18.38 6.44 -21.08
CA ALA A 318 -17.90 7.26 -19.97
C ALA A 318 -18.17 6.54 -18.63
N PHE A 319 -17.52 7.02 -17.57
CA PHE A 319 -17.80 6.64 -16.20
C PHE A 319 -19.31 6.68 -15.93
N THR A 320 -19.83 5.69 -15.20
CA THR A 320 -21.27 5.35 -15.05
C THR A 320 -21.91 4.53 -16.19
N GLY A 321 -21.17 4.18 -17.24
CA GLY A 321 -21.67 3.37 -18.35
C GLY A 321 -22.45 4.16 -19.41
N ARG A 322 -22.43 5.50 -19.33
CA ARG A 322 -23.13 6.37 -20.28
C ARG A 322 -22.33 6.49 -21.58
N ARG A 323 -23.04 6.48 -22.71
CA ARG A 323 -22.43 6.74 -24.01
C ARG A 323 -22.30 8.25 -24.25
N PHE A 324 -21.12 8.70 -24.66
CA PHE A 324 -20.91 10.08 -25.12
C PHE A 324 -20.89 10.16 -26.65
N ALA A 325 -21.22 11.32 -27.19
CA ALA A 325 -21.28 11.57 -28.62
C ALA A 325 -19.98 12.22 -29.11
N GLY A 326 -19.47 11.74 -30.26
CA GLY A 326 -18.27 12.27 -30.88
C GLY A 326 -16.97 11.59 -30.40
N LEU A 327 -15.99 11.54 -31.30
CA LEU A 327 -14.64 10.99 -31.06
C LEU A 327 -13.55 11.98 -31.47
N GLN A 328 -13.92 13.25 -31.69
CA GLN A 328 -13.02 14.31 -32.10
C GLN A 328 -12.02 14.70 -31.00
N ASP A 329 -12.36 14.48 -29.73
CA ASP A 329 -11.48 14.64 -28.57
C ASP A 329 -12.09 13.93 -27.35
N HIS A 330 -11.30 13.76 -26.28
CA HIS A 330 -11.79 13.27 -25.00
C HIS A 330 -12.88 14.21 -24.45
N PRO A 331 -14.01 13.69 -23.93
CA PRO A 331 -15.16 14.52 -23.58
C PRO A 331 -14.88 15.51 -22.44
N ARG A 332 -13.93 15.19 -21.54
CA ARG A 332 -13.59 15.98 -20.33
C ARG A 332 -14.83 16.35 -19.51
N VAL A 333 -15.81 15.44 -19.48
CA VAL A 333 -17.03 15.58 -18.69
C VAL A 333 -16.92 14.67 -17.47
N VAL A 334 -17.01 15.25 -16.29
CA VAL A 334 -17.07 14.49 -15.03
C VAL A 334 -18.48 13.94 -14.84
N HIS A 335 -18.58 12.63 -14.66
CA HIS A 335 -19.81 11.95 -14.27
C HIS A 335 -19.67 11.40 -12.85
N CYS A 336 -20.77 11.33 -12.11
CA CYS A 336 -20.77 10.86 -10.72
C CYS A 336 -21.75 9.70 -10.52
N SER A 337 -21.37 8.72 -9.70
CA SER A 337 -22.22 7.63 -9.23
C SER A 337 -22.01 7.43 -7.73
N GLY A 338 -23.07 7.62 -6.93
CA GLY A 338 -22.97 7.64 -5.47
C GLY A 338 -22.06 8.76 -4.97
N ARG A 339 -21.00 8.41 -4.25
CA ARG A 339 -20.01 9.36 -3.69
C ARG A 339 -18.76 9.54 -4.58
N LEU A 340 -18.68 8.87 -5.74
CA LEU A 340 -17.52 8.87 -6.64
C LEU A 340 -17.82 9.68 -7.91
N CYS A 341 -16.90 10.57 -8.29
CA CYS A 341 -16.96 11.37 -9.51
C CYS A 341 -15.68 11.18 -10.32
N SER A 342 -15.81 10.96 -11.64
CA SER A 342 -14.67 10.74 -12.52
C SER A 342 -14.96 11.24 -13.94
N SER A 343 -13.92 11.76 -14.61
CA SER A 343 -13.95 12.09 -16.04
C SER A 343 -13.53 10.91 -16.92
N ALA A 344 -13.38 9.72 -16.35
CA ALA A 344 -12.98 8.51 -17.06
C ALA A 344 -13.84 8.26 -18.31
N ALA A 345 -13.20 8.14 -19.47
CA ALA A 345 -13.88 7.86 -20.72
C ALA A 345 -13.08 6.99 -21.69
N GLY A 346 -13.80 6.35 -22.60
CA GLY A 346 -13.25 5.52 -23.67
C GLY A 346 -12.93 4.09 -23.21
N ALA A 347 -12.35 3.30 -24.11
CA ALA A 347 -12.13 1.88 -23.91
C ALA A 347 -11.21 1.60 -22.71
N TYR A 348 -10.30 2.51 -22.37
CA TYR A 348 -9.36 2.33 -21.27
C TYR A 348 -9.63 3.29 -20.10
N GLN A 349 -10.80 3.92 -20.06
CA GLN A 349 -11.26 4.81 -18.97
C GLN A 349 -10.25 5.90 -18.59
N PHE A 350 -9.71 6.61 -19.58
CA PHE A 350 -8.75 7.69 -19.35
C PHE A 350 -9.40 8.84 -18.57
N LEU A 351 -8.73 9.35 -17.54
CA LEU A 351 -9.06 10.64 -16.94
C LEU A 351 -8.63 11.78 -17.87
N GLU A 352 -9.26 12.95 -17.77
CA GLU A 352 -8.90 14.13 -18.57
C GLU A 352 -7.40 14.46 -18.50
N THR A 353 -6.81 14.44 -17.31
CA THR A 353 -5.40 14.79 -17.08
C THR A 353 -4.46 13.74 -17.68
N THR A 354 -4.87 12.47 -17.63
CA THR A 354 -4.10 11.35 -18.18
C THR A 354 -4.15 11.39 -19.71
N TRP A 355 -5.34 11.62 -20.29
CA TRP A 355 -5.51 11.77 -21.73
C TRP A 355 -4.67 12.93 -22.27
N ASP A 356 -4.75 14.12 -21.67
CA ASP A 356 -4.02 15.29 -22.14
C ASP A 356 -2.49 15.08 -22.12
N SER A 357 -1.99 14.40 -21.08
CA SER A 357 -0.57 14.05 -20.97
C SER A 357 -0.11 13.04 -22.03
N VAL A 358 -0.91 11.99 -22.28
CA VAL A 358 -0.52 10.92 -23.20
C VAL A 358 -0.77 11.32 -24.66
N ALA A 359 -1.87 12.01 -24.96
CA ALA A 359 -2.20 12.52 -26.29
C ALA A 359 -1.11 13.46 -26.82
N ALA A 360 -0.62 14.37 -25.97
CA ALA A 360 0.49 15.25 -26.33
C ALA A 360 1.78 14.48 -26.67
N ALA A 361 2.08 13.40 -25.94
CA ALA A 361 3.29 12.62 -26.15
C ALA A 361 3.24 11.72 -27.39
N ILE A 362 2.05 11.20 -27.74
CA ILE A 362 1.88 10.33 -28.93
C ILE A 362 1.46 11.12 -30.18
N GLY A 363 1.18 12.42 -30.04
CA GLY A 363 0.68 13.28 -31.11
C GLY A 363 -0.76 12.95 -31.54
N ALA A 364 -1.61 12.55 -30.60
CA ALA A 364 -3.01 12.21 -30.91
C ALA A 364 -3.79 13.47 -31.31
N SER A 365 -4.47 13.40 -32.45
CA SER A 365 -5.30 14.48 -32.98
C SER A 365 -6.77 14.37 -32.59
N ASP A 366 -7.20 13.20 -32.11
CA ASP A 366 -8.59 12.89 -31.80
C ASP A 366 -8.66 11.69 -30.83
N PHE A 367 -9.88 11.33 -30.42
CA PHE A 367 -10.16 10.27 -29.46
C PHE A 367 -10.72 9.00 -30.14
N ARG A 368 -10.45 8.76 -31.42
CA ARG A 368 -10.88 7.54 -32.12
C ARG A 368 -10.16 6.28 -31.59
N PRO A 369 -10.69 5.08 -31.86
CA PRO A 369 -10.17 3.83 -31.31
C PRO A 369 -8.67 3.64 -31.47
N GLU A 370 -8.12 4.01 -32.63
CA GLU A 370 -6.70 3.85 -32.94
C GLU A 370 -5.81 4.67 -32.01
N TRP A 371 -6.25 5.87 -31.63
CA TRP A 371 -5.50 6.74 -30.72
C TRP A 371 -5.68 6.37 -29.26
N GLN A 372 -6.86 5.87 -28.88
CA GLN A 372 -7.08 5.30 -27.55
C GLN A 372 -6.19 4.07 -27.30
N ASP A 373 -6.08 3.16 -28.28
CA ASP A 373 -5.21 1.99 -28.18
C ASP A 373 -3.74 2.39 -28.02
N ARG A 374 -3.28 3.37 -28.83
CA ARG A 374 -1.91 3.88 -28.75
C ARG A 374 -1.62 4.57 -27.41
N ALA A 375 -2.58 5.31 -26.88
CA ALA A 375 -2.47 5.92 -25.56
C ALA A 375 -2.33 4.87 -24.46
N ALA A 376 -3.13 3.80 -24.49
CA ALA A 376 -3.01 2.70 -23.54
C ALA A 376 -1.64 2.02 -23.62
N ILE A 377 -1.13 1.74 -24.83
CA ILE A 377 0.20 1.15 -25.03
C ILE A 377 1.31 2.07 -24.46
N GLU A 378 1.21 3.38 -24.67
CA GLU A 378 2.18 4.32 -24.13
C GLU A 378 2.15 4.37 -22.60
N LEU A 379 0.98 4.29 -21.95
CA LEU A 379 0.88 4.18 -20.50
C LEU A 379 1.49 2.86 -19.97
N ILE A 380 1.23 1.74 -20.67
CA ILE A 380 1.85 0.44 -20.38
C ILE A 380 3.38 0.55 -20.45
N ARG A 381 3.91 1.24 -21.46
CA ARG A 381 5.35 1.48 -21.63
C ARG A 381 5.92 2.36 -20.52
N ARG A 382 5.26 3.47 -20.17
CA ARG A 382 5.71 4.40 -19.10
C ARG A 382 5.81 3.72 -17.73
N ARG A 383 4.92 2.76 -17.47
CA ARG A 383 4.94 1.93 -16.25
C ARG A 383 5.91 0.74 -16.32
N GLY A 384 6.67 0.62 -17.42
CA GLY A 384 7.65 -0.45 -17.60
C GLY A 384 7.04 -1.84 -17.70
N ALA A 385 5.79 -1.95 -18.16
CA ALA A 385 5.04 -3.20 -18.27
C ALA A 385 4.98 -3.75 -19.71
N LEU A 386 5.39 -2.96 -20.72
CA LEU A 386 5.24 -3.36 -22.13
C LEU A 386 6.02 -4.64 -22.46
N GLU A 387 7.26 -4.75 -21.98
CA GLU A 387 8.08 -5.96 -22.17
C GLU A 387 7.50 -7.18 -21.46
N ASP A 388 6.84 -6.99 -20.31
CA ASP A 388 6.17 -8.08 -19.59
C ASP A 388 4.95 -8.57 -20.34
N VAL A 389 4.16 -7.64 -20.90
CA VAL A 389 3.02 -7.97 -21.75
C VAL A 389 3.48 -8.75 -22.98
N GLU A 390 4.46 -8.22 -23.71
CA GLU A 390 5.02 -8.85 -24.90
C GLU A 390 5.55 -10.26 -24.59
N ALA A 391 6.24 -10.43 -23.47
CA ALA A 391 6.76 -11.72 -23.02
C ALA A 391 5.73 -12.65 -22.36
N GLY A 392 4.46 -12.26 -22.24
CA GLY A 392 3.39 -13.06 -21.64
C GLY A 392 3.43 -13.14 -20.10
N ARG A 393 4.23 -12.30 -19.42
CA ARG A 393 4.28 -12.17 -17.96
C ARG A 393 3.14 -11.27 -17.46
N ILE A 394 1.91 -11.69 -17.72
CA ILE A 394 0.72 -10.84 -17.60
C ILE A 394 0.40 -10.44 -16.16
N GLU A 395 0.60 -11.32 -15.18
CA GLU A 395 0.37 -10.95 -13.77
C GLU A 395 1.32 -9.84 -13.31
N THR A 396 2.59 -9.90 -13.71
CA THR A 396 3.58 -8.86 -13.45
C THR A 396 3.20 -7.54 -14.14
N ALA A 397 2.73 -7.62 -15.39
CA ALA A 397 2.24 -6.45 -16.11
C ALA A 397 1.03 -5.82 -15.39
N ILE A 398 0.03 -6.61 -15.00
CA ILE A 398 -1.16 -6.13 -14.25
C ILE A 398 -0.74 -5.45 -12.95
N ALA A 399 0.17 -6.08 -12.17
CA ALA A 399 0.65 -5.51 -10.91
C ALA A 399 1.35 -4.16 -11.09
N LYS A 400 2.21 -4.01 -12.11
CA LYS A 400 2.86 -2.72 -12.44
C LYS A 400 1.86 -1.64 -12.87
N LEU A 401 0.77 -2.06 -13.50
CA LEU A 401 -0.25 -1.20 -14.07
C LEU A 401 -1.39 -0.88 -13.09
N ALA A 402 -1.43 -1.49 -11.91
CA ALA A 402 -2.47 -1.27 -10.90
C ALA A 402 -2.54 0.19 -10.39
N ALA A 403 -1.45 0.95 -10.51
CA ALA A 403 -1.44 2.39 -10.21
C ALA A 403 -2.00 3.24 -11.36
N GLU A 404 -2.09 2.70 -12.58
CA GLU A 404 -2.61 3.38 -13.76
C GLU A 404 -4.10 3.04 -13.99
N TRP A 405 -4.45 1.74 -13.86
CA TRP A 405 -5.82 1.26 -13.94
C TRP A 405 -6.27 0.75 -12.58
N ALA A 406 -7.18 1.49 -11.96
CA ALA A 406 -7.67 1.20 -10.62
C ALA A 406 -8.41 -0.14 -10.53
N SER A 407 -8.95 -0.66 -11.64
CA SER A 407 -9.60 -1.97 -11.67
C SER A 407 -8.62 -3.15 -11.56
N PHE A 408 -7.32 -2.91 -11.69
CA PHE A 408 -6.30 -3.95 -11.64
C PHE A 408 -5.85 -4.28 -10.22
N PRO A 409 -5.73 -5.58 -9.91
CA PRO A 409 -5.18 -6.04 -8.65
C PRO A 409 -3.66 -5.87 -8.63
N ARG A 410 -3.09 -5.59 -7.46
CA ARG A 410 -1.63 -5.54 -7.29
C ARG A 410 -1.01 -6.95 -7.18
N TRP A 411 -1.80 -7.95 -6.79
CA TRP A 411 -1.41 -9.36 -6.68
C TRP A 411 -2.66 -10.28 -6.73
N ARG A 412 -2.47 -11.61 -6.86
CA ARG A 412 -3.58 -12.58 -6.82
C ARG A 412 -4.31 -12.56 -5.48
N GLY A 413 -5.64 -12.36 -5.51
CA GLY A 413 -6.46 -12.26 -4.30
C GLY A 413 -6.53 -10.85 -3.69
N ASP A 414 -5.88 -9.84 -4.32
CA ASP A 414 -6.16 -8.45 -4.00
C ASP A 414 -7.63 -8.14 -4.35
N THR A 415 -8.37 -7.61 -3.39
CA THR A 415 -9.77 -7.18 -3.56
C THR A 415 -9.95 -5.68 -3.32
N TYR A 416 -8.88 -4.97 -2.94
CA TYR A 416 -8.92 -3.57 -2.50
C TYR A 416 -8.04 -2.63 -3.34
N GLY A 417 -7.23 -3.15 -4.27
CA GLY A 417 -6.52 -2.34 -5.26
C GLY A 417 -5.57 -1.28 -4.69
N VAL A 418 -5.01 -0.43 -5.55
CA VAL A 418 -4.05 0.60 -5.13
C VAL A 418 -4.69 1.71 -4.28
N TYR A 419 -5.94 2.07 -4.53
CA TYR A 419 -6.62 3.22 -3.89
C TYR A 419 -7.77 2.80 -2.96
N GLY A 420 -7.82 1.52 -2.53
CA GLY A 420 -8.87 1.01 -1.64
C GLY A 420 -10.18 0.62 -2.33
N GLN A 421 -10.21 0.63 -3.67
CA GLN A 421 -11.35 0.26 -4.51
C GLN A 421 -11.38 -1.24 -4.84
N SER A 422 -12.58 -1.77 -5.10
CA SER A 422 -12.72 -3.13 -5.63
C SER A 422 -11.99 -3.30 -6.95
N VAL A 423 -11.24 -4.40 -7.08
CA VAL A 423 -10.51 -4.78 -8.30
C VAL A 423 -11.12 -6.03 -8.93
N VAL A 424 -10.79 -6.28 -10.19
CA VAL A 424 -11.09 -7.55 -10.84
C VAL A 424 -10.07 -8.58 -10.36
N ASP A 425 -10.55 -9.75 -9.94
CA ASP A 425 -9.67 -10.83 -9.50
C ASP A 425 -8.63 -11.19 -10.58
N MET A 426 -7.38 -11.37 -10.15
CA MET A 426 -6.26 -11.66 -11.04
C MET A 426 -6.47 -12.97 -11.82
N GLY A 427 -7.08 -13.99 -11.20
CA GLY A 427 -7.42 -15.24 -11.88
C GLY A 427 -8.41 -15.01 -13.03
N THR A 428 -9.39 -14.15 -12.82
CA THR A 428 -10.33 -13.72 -13.86
C THR A 428 -9.63 -12.98 -15.00
N LEU A 429 -8.75 -12.02 -14.70
CA LEU A 429 -7.99 -11.28 -15.71
C LEU A 429 -7.07 -12.19 -16.54
N MET A 430 -6.43 -13.18 -15.89
CA MET A 430 -5.61 -14.18 -16.55
C MET A 430 -6.43 -15.13 -17.44
N ALA A 431 -7.63 -15.52 -17.01
CA ALA A 431 -8.53 -16.32 -17.84
C ALA A 431 -8.98 -15.55 -19.09
N VAL A 432 -9.32 -14.26 -18.94
CA VAL A 432 -9.61 -13.37 -20.08
C VAL A 432 -8.40 -13.28 -21.00
N PHE A 433 -7.20 -13.05 -20.48
CA PHE A 433 -5.99 -13.00 -21.29
C PHE A 433 -5.78 -14.28 -22.11
N GLN A 434 -5.82 -15.44 -21.46
CA GLN A 434 -5.61 -16.74 -22.10
C GLN A 434 -6.66 -16.99 -23.20
N GLN A 435 -7.92 -16.66 -22.94
CA GLN A 435 -8.99 -16.77 -23.93
C GLN A 435 -8.74 -15.90 -25.16
N ARG A 436 -8.32 -14.63 -24.95
CA ARG A 436 -8.07 -13.67 -26.03
C ARG A 436 -6.83 -14.04 -26.85
N VAL A 437 -5.78 -14.56 -26.21
CA VAL A 437 -4.60 -15.10 -26.91
C VAL A 437 -4.95 -16.36 -27.71
N ALA A 438 -5.85 -17.21 -27.20
CA ALA A 438 -6.29 -18.42 -27.90
C ALA A 438 -7.27 -18.15 -29.06
N GLY A 439 -7.77 -16.92 -29.21
CA GLY A 439 -8.73 -16.53 -30.25
C GLY A 439 -10.16 -17.01 -30.00
N GLY A 440 -10.50 -17.41 -28.76
CA GLY A 440 -11.81 -17.98 -28.42
C GLY A 440 -12.88 -16.92 -28.18
N GLY A 441 -14.00 -17.01 -28.91
CA GLY A 441 -15.22 -16.24 -28.68
C GLY A 441 -15.89 -16.56 -27.34
N TYR A 442 -16.58 -15.56 -26.79
CA TYR A 442 -17.11 -15.49 -25.42
C TYR A 442 -18.23 -16.52 -25.14
N SER A 443 -18.23 -17.14 -23.95
CA SER A 443 -19.43 -17.66 -23.28
C SER A 443 -19.46 -17.12 -21.84
N GLN A 444 -20.48 -16.30 -21.54
CA GLN A 444 -20.62 -15.51 -20.30
C GLN A 444 -21.00 -16.38 -19.10
N PRO A 445 -20.34 -16.23 -17.93
CA PRO A 445 -20.99 -16.36 -16.64
C PRO A 445 -21.52 -14.99 -16.21
N SER A 446 -22.85 -14.87 -16.18
CA SER A 446 -23.60 -13.66 -15.84
C SER A 446 -23.25 -13.14 -14.44
N ARG A 447 -22.66 -11.93 -14.35
CA ARG A 447 -22.49 -11.18 -13.10
C ARG A 447 -23.73 -10.31 -12.83
N PHE A 448 -24.92 -10.92 -12.78
CA PHE A 448 -26.17 -10.31 -12.29
C PHE A 448 -27.15 -11.43 -11.88
N LEU A 449 -27.81 -11.29 -10.73
CA LEU A 449 -28.73 -12.21 -9.99
C LEU A 449 -28.03 -12.87 -8.79
N ARG A 450 -28.43 -12.76 -7.52
CA ARG A 450 -29.58 -12.24 -6.75
C ARG A 450 -29.00 -11.96 -5.33
N LEU A 451 -29.55 -11.08 -4.49
CA LEU A 451 -30.78 -11.36 -3.74
C LEU A 451 -31.45 -10.05 -3.29
N SER A 452 -32.62 -9.81 -3.89
CA SER A 452 -33.78 -9.30 -3.19
C SER A 452 -34.53 -10.47 -2.52
N ARG A 453 -35.05 -10.20 -1.30
CA ARG A 453 -36.01 -10.99 -0.48
C ARG A 453 -35.47 -12.27 0.20
N GLN A 454 -35.29 -12.23 1.52
CA GLN A 454 -36.37 -12.37 2.52
C GLN A 454 -36.07 -11.49 3.72
#